data_AF-A0A376MXG5-F1
#
_entry.id   AF-A0A376MXG5-F1
#
_cell.length_a   1.000
_cell.length_b   1.000
_cell.length_c   1.000
_cell.angle_alpha   90.00
_cell.angle_beta   90.00
_cell.angle_gamma   90.00
#
_symmetry.space_group_name_H-M   'P 1'
#
loop_
_entity.id
_entity.type
_entity.pdbx_description
1 polymer ?
#
loop_
_entity_poly.entity_id
_entity_poly.type
_entity_poly.pdbx_seq_one_letter_code
_entity_poly.pdbx_strand_id
1 'polypeptide(L)'
;MTKLQLIVAIADPTAWIAEGSKLDKPRKFAPFTNYLPGSTSLCCLASFLTISAHWRANEVRPVLACRMTLSADGTIEDNIEFFAATIESKAKLVYDQVSDWLENTGDWQPESEAMPNKSVC
;
A
#
# COMPACT_ATOMS: atom_id res chain seq x y z
N MET A 1 0.28 24.28 17.31
CA MET A 1 0.28 22.80 17.38
C MET A 1 0.47 22.28 15.97
N THR A 2 1.46 21.42 15.75
CA THR A 2 1.78 20.83 14.45
C THR A 2 0.85 19.64 14.18
N LYS A 3 0.14 19.68 13.06
CA LYS A 3 -0.68 18.57 12.55
C LYS A 3 0.09 17.83 11.45
N LEU A 4 -0.16 16.53 11.29
CA LEU A 4 0.39 15.72 10.21
C LEU A 4 -0.71 15.34 9.22
N GLN A 5 -0.36 15.27 7.94
CA GLN A 5 -1.23 14.74 6.91
C GLN A 5 -0.72 13.38 6.47
N LEU A 6 -1.57 12.36 6.53
CA LEU A 6 -1.26 11.00 6.10
C LEU A 6 -2.16 10.63 4.93
N ILE A 7 -1.56 10.05 3.88
CA ILE A 7 -2.29 9.42 2.78
C ILE A 7 -1.92 7.95 2.77
N VAL A 8 -2.94 7.09 2.90
CA VAL A 8 -2.81 5.64 2.72
C VAL A 8 -3.40 5.29 1.37
N ALA A 9 -2.54 4.92 0.43
CA ALA A 9 -2.97 4.35 -0.85
C ALA A 9 -3.17 2.84 -0.70
N ILE A 10 -4.20 2.29 -1.34
CA ILE A 10 -4.51 0.86 -1.34
C ILE A 10 -4.65 0.42 -2.79
N ALA A 11 -4.00 -0.67 -3.16
CA ALA A 11 -4.19 -1.28 -4.47
C ALA A 11 -5.69 -1.55 -4.69
N ASP A 12 -6.23 -1.12 -5.82
CA ASP A 12 -7.66 -1.25 -6.11
C ASP A 12 -7.95 -2.41 -7.07
N PRO A 13 -8.09 -3.66 -6.58
CA PRO A 13 -8.43 -4.80 -7.44
C PRO A 13 -9.76 -4.64 -8.17
N THR A 14 -10.67 -3.80 -7.65
CA THR A 14 -12.01 -3.64 -8.21
C THR A 14 -11.99 -2.84 -9.52
N ALA A 15 -10.93 -2.07 -9.77
CA ALA A 15 -10.67 -1.45 -11.07
C ALA A 15 -10.52 -2.48 -12.21
N TRP A 16 -10.15 -3.73 -11.91
CA TRP A 16 -9.95 -4.79 -12.90
C TRP A 16 -10.96 -5.95 -12.80
N ILE A 17 -11.65 -6.09 -11.68
CA ILE A 17 -12.52 -7.24 -11.40
C ILE A 17 -13.93 -6.76 -11.10
N ALA A 18 -14.76 -6.81 -12.13
CA ALA A 18 -16.18 -6.56 -12.00
C ALA A 18 -16.87 -7.64 -11.15
N GLU A 19 -17.90 -7.22 -10.42
CA GLU A 19 -18.76 -8.11 -9.64
C GLU A 19 -19.38 -9.20 -10.54
N GLY A 20 -19.41 -10.45 -10.06
CA GLY A 20 -19.98 -11.57 -10.82
C GLY A 20 -19.14 -12.06 -12.00
N SER A 21 -17.96 -11.48 -12.24
CA SER A 21 -17.02 -11.94 -13.28
C SER A 21 -16.47 -13.35 -13.02
N LYS A 22 -15.84 -13.94 -14.04
CA LYS A 22 -15.18 -15.26 -13.90
C LYS A 22 -14.07 -15.27 -12.85
N LEU A 23 -13.48 -14.11 -12.55
CA LEU A 23 -12.46 -13.95 -11.51
C LEU A 23 -13.07 -13.71 -10.12
N ASP A 24 -14.26 -13.10 -10.05
CA ASP A 24 -14.98 -12.88 -8.78
C ASP A 24 -15.64 -14.16 -8.23
N LYS A 25 -16.16 -15.05 -9.09
CA LYS A 25 -16.84 -16.27 -8.64
C LYS A 25 -15.95 -17.20 -7.79
N PRO A 26 -14.70 -17.51 -8.18
CA PRO A 26 -13.79 -18.33 -7.37
C PRO A 26 -13.37 -17.66 -6.05
N ARG A 27 -13.31 -16.32 -5.99
CA ARG A 27 -13.00 -15.57 -4.74
C ARG A 27 -13.95 -15.95 -3.61
N LYS A 28 -15.22 -16.19 -3.90
CA LYS A 28 -16.22 -16.56 -2.90
C LYS A 28 -15.91 -17.89 -2.19
N PHE A 29 -15.20 -18.80 -2.86
CA PHE A 29 -14.86 -20.12 -2.32
C PHE A 29 -13.50 -20.15 -1.61
N ALA A 30 -12.58 -19.27 -1.99
CA ALA A 30 -11.29 -19.07 -1.31
C ALA A 30 -11.13 -17.57 -1.02
N PRO A 31 -11.78 -17.02 0.02
CA PRO A 31 -11.85 -15.57 0.23
C PRO A 31 -10.52 -14.93 0.65
N PHE A 32 -9.57 -15.73 1.14
CA PHE A 32 -8.30 -15.25 1.69
C PHE A 32 -7.10 -16.03 1.15
N THR A 33 -5.94 -15.37 1.15
CA THR A 33 -4.65 -16.04 0.98
C THR A 33 -4.26 -16.73 2.27
N ASN A 34 -3.86 -18.00 2.19
CA ASN A 34 -3.38 -18.75 3.34
C ASN A 34 -1.84 -18.79 3.32
N TYR A 35 -1.23 -18.22 4.36
CA TYR A 35 0.22 -18.26 4.56
C TYR A 35 0.57 -19.45 5.44
N LEU A 36 1.24 -20.45 4.86
CA LEU A 36 1.72 -21.66 5.54
C LEU A 36 3.24 -21.60 5.69
N PRO A 37 3.83 -22.32 6.66
CA PRO A 37 5.28 -22.42 6.75
C PRO A 37 5.89 -22.93 5.44
N GLY A 38 6.73 -22.11 4.80
CA GLY A 38 7.41 -22.45 3.54
C GLY A 38 6.51 -22.50 2.29
N SER A 39 5.22 -22.16 2.37
CA SER A 39 4.33 -22.14 1.21
C SER A 39 3.19 -21.14 1.37
N THR A 40 2.74 -20.52 0.28
CA THR A 40 1.61 -19.59 0.30
C THR A 40 0.55 -20.07 -0.70
N SER A 41 -0.62 -20.43 -0.19
CA SER A 41 -1.78 -20.78 -1.02
C SER A 41 -2.56 -19.50 -1.31
N LEU A 42 -2.29 -18.91 -2.47
CA LEU A 42 -2.94 -17.68 -2.91
C LEU A 42 -4.42 -17.91 -3.24
N CYS A 43 -5.28 -17.03 -2.75
CA CYS A 43 -6.63 -16.90 -3.32
C CYS A 43 -6.52 -16.60 -4.84
N CYS A 44 -7.45 -17.08 -5.66
CA CYS A 44 -7.49 -16.78 -7.10
C CYS A 44 -7.37 -15.28 -7.40
N LEU A 45 -7.99 -14.43 -6.58
CA LEU A 45 -7.85 -12.98 -6.64
C LEU A 45 -6.40 -12.56 -6.38
N ALA A 46 -5.79 -13.06 -5.30
CA ALA A 46 -4.41 -12.73 -4.95
C ALA A 46 -3.39 -13.13 -6.02
N SER A 47 -3.57 -14.26 -6.71
CA SER A 47 -2.69 -14.65 -7.83
C SER A 47 -2.73 -13.66 -8.98
N PHE A 48 -3.92 -13.20 -9.37
CA PHE A 48 -4.09 -12.17 -10.40
C PHE A 48 -3.51 -10.82 -9.96
N LEU A 49 -3.77 -10.43 -8.71
CA LEU A 49 -3.29 -9.16 -8.14
C LEU A 49 -1.77 -9.12 -7.92
N THR A 50 -1.14 -10.26 -7.66
CA THR A 50 0.34 -10.34 -7.59
C THR A 50 0.99 -9.93 -8.90
N ILE A 51 0.30 -10.11 -10.03
CA ILE A 51 0.80 -9.75 -11.37
C ILE A 51 0.34 -8.33 -11.78
N SER A 52 -0.90 -7.95 -11.44
CA SER A 52 -1.56 -6.73 -11.96
C SER A 52 -1.59 -5.55 -10.98
N ALA A 53 -1.62 -5.81 -9.68
CA ALA A 53 -1.83 -4.81 -8.62
C ALA A 53 -0.68 -4.76 -7.60
N HIS A 54 0.39 -5.54 -7.79
CA HIS A 54 1.59 -5.43 -6.97
C HIS A 54 2.31 -4.11 -7.25
N TRP A 55 2.65 -3.40 -6.17
CA TRP A 55 3.34 -2.12 -6.27
C TRP A 55 4.82 -2.37 -6.49
N ARG A 56 5.27 -2.06 -7.70
CA ARG A 56 6.69 -1.98 -8.01
C ARG A 56 7.12 -0.52 -7.92
N ALA A 57 8.32 -0.30 -7.42
CA ALA A 57 8.91 1.02 -7.44
C ALA A 57 9.01 1.51 -8.90
N ASN A 58 8.72 2.79 -9.11
CA ASN A 58 8.77 3.52 -10.37
C ASN A 58 7.75 3.04 -11.43
N GLU A 59 6.66 2.39 -11.01
CA GLU A 59 5.54 2.02 -11.88
C GLU A 59 4.25 2.76 -11.50
N VAL A 60 3.58 3.34 -12.49
CA VAL A 60 2.30 4.05 -12.32
C VAL A 60 1.15 3.06 -12.12
N ARG A 61 0.36 3.25 -11.06
CA ARG A 61 -0.73 2.35 -10.66
C ARG A 61 -1.97 3.11 -10.15
N PRO A 62 -3.20 2.67 -10.47
CA PRO A 62 -4.40 3.21 -9.86
C PRO A 62 -4.54 2.68 -8.43
N VAL A 63 -5.06 3.52 -7.54
CA VAL A 63 -5.30 3.20 -6.12
C VAL A 63 -6.58 3.82 -5.62
N LEU A 64 -7.14 3.19 -4.59
CA LEU A 64 -8.08 3.84 -3.69
C LEU A 64 -7.26 4.45 -2.54
N ALA A 65 -7.25 5.77 -2.45
CA ALA A 65 -6.50 6.50 -1.44
C ALA A 65 -7.43 7.02 -0.32
N CYS A 66 -6.89 7.04 0.90
CA CYS A 66 -7.52 7.63 2.07
C CYS A 66 -6.60 8.72 2.61
N ARG A 67 -7.08 9.96 2.68
CA ARG A 67 -6.39 11.11 3.28
C ARG A 67 -6.99 11.40 4.64
N MET A 68 -6.12 11.53 5.64
CA MET A 68 -6.51 11.84 7.01
C MET A 68 -5.56 12.86 7.64
N THR A 69 -6.06 13.63 8.61
CA THR A 69 -5.27 14.56 9.40
C THR A 69 -5.08 14.00 10.80
N LEU A 70 -3.83 13.95 11.26
CA LEU A 70 -3.46 13.51 12.60
C LEU A 70 -3.14 14.73 13.46
N SER A 71 -3.81 14.84 14.59
CA SER A 71 -3.47 15.77 15.66
C SER A 71 -2.13 15.41 16.31
N ALA A 72 -1.56 16.35 17.07
CA ALA A 72 -0.24 16.16 17.69
C ALA A 72 -0.20 14.99 18.72
N ASP A 73 -1.36 14.59 19.24
CA ASP A 73 -1.56 13.45 20.13
C ASP A 73 -1.86 12.14 19.39
N GLY A 74 -1.88 12.15 18.05
CA GLY A 74 -2.21 11.01 17.20
C GLY A 74 -3.70 10.83 16.92
N THR A 75 -4.58 11.71 17.42
CA THR A 75 -6.01 11.64 17.14
C THR A 75 -6.30 11.89 15.65
N ILE A 76 -7.10 11.03 15.03
CA ILE A 76 -7.58 11.22 13.64
C ILE A 76 -8.74 12.23 13.67
N GLU A 77 -8.62 13.31 12.90
CA GLU A 77 -9.68 14.32 12.77
C GLU A 77 -10.83 13.84 11.85
N ASP A 78 -12.01 14.45 11.98
CA ASP A 78 -13.22 14.05 11.23
C ASP A 78 -13.15 14.33 9.71
N ASN A 79 -12.06 14.91 9.21
CA ASN A 79 -11.88 15.32 7.81
C ASN A 79 -11.29 14.22 6.91
N ILE A 80 -11.67 12.96 7.14
CA ILE A 80 -11.21 11.81 6.36
C ILE A 80 -11.84 11.86 4.96
N GLU A 81 -11.02 11.64 3.93
CA GLU A 81 -11.48 11.65 2.53
C GLU A 81 -10.96 10.44 1.77
N PHE A 82 -11.89 9.70 1.13
CA PHE A 82 -11.58 8.61 0.22
C PHE A 82 -11.70 9.08 -1.23
N PHE A 83 -10.71 8.80 -2.06
CA PHE A 83 -10.69 9.18 -3.47
C PHE A 83 -9.90 8.18 -4.33
N ALA A 84 -10.31 8.04 -5.59
CA ALA A 84 -9.52 7.33 -6.58
C ALA A 84 -8.33 8.20 -7.00
N ALA A 85 -7.15 7.60 -7.11
CA ALA A 85 -5.93 8.29 -7.51
C ALA A 85 -5.05 7.40 -8.40
N THR A 86 -4.01 7.99 -8.98
CA THR A 86 -2.96 7.29 -9.71
C THR A 86 -1.62 7.72 -9.16
N ILE A 87 -0.76 6.74 -8.88
CA ILE A 87 0.40 6.91 -8.01
C ILE A 87 1.62 6.20 -8.59
N GLU A 88 2.81 6.59 -8.18
CA GLU A 88 4.07 5.97 -8.59
C GLU A 88 5.03 5.88 -7.39
N SER A 89 5.07 4.70 -6.77
CA SER A 89 5.91 4.46 -5.60
C SER A 89 7.37 4.71 -5.94
N LYS A 90 8.07 5.51 -5.14
CA LYS A 90 9.48 5.85 -5.39
C LYS A 90 10.47 4.85 -4.83
N ALA A 91 10.05 3.99 -3.91
CA ALA A 91 10.92 3.01 -3.28
C ALA A 91 10.15 1.78 -2.79
N LYS A 92 10.83 0.63 -2.81
CA LYS A 92 10.41 -0.56 -2.08
C LYS A 92 11.31 -0.68 -0.85
N LEU A 93 10.70 -0.49 0.32
CA LEU A 93 11.42 -0.52 1.60
C LEU A 93 11.25 -1.87 2.29
N VAL A 94 12.27 -2.32 3.02
CA VAL A 94 12.26 -3.51 3.86
C VAL A 94 12.25 -3.09 5.32
N TYR A 95 11.43 -3.74 6.16
CA TYR A 95 11.25 -3.35 7.56
C TYR A 95 12.57 -3.27 8.33
N ASP A 96 13.40 -4.31 8.26
CA ASP A 96 14.67 -4.36 8.99
C ASP A 96 15.59 -3.22 8.56
N GLN A 97 15.69 -2.93 7.26
CA GLN A 97 16.51 -1.83 6.74
C GLN A 97 16.06 -0.46 7.24
N VAL A 98 14.74 -0.21 7.28
CA VAL A 98 14.20 1.06 7.78
C VAL A 98 14.37 1.17 9.29
N SER A 99 14.15 0.07 10.02
CA SER A 99 14.34 0.02 11.47
C SER A 99 15.80 0.31 11.84
N ASP A 100 16.73 -0.40 11.21
CA ASP A 100 18.16 -0.23 11.43
C ASP A 100 18.58 1.22 11.13
N TRP A 101 18.13 1.77 10.00
CA TRP A 101 18.41 3.16 9.64
C TRP A 101 17.88 4.18 10.65
N LEU A 102 16.65 3.99 11.17
CA LEU A 102 16.07 4.88 12.19
C LEU A 102 16.81 4.79 13.55
N GLU A 103 17.39 3.62 13.85
CA GLU A 103 18.18 3.38 15.06
C GLU A 103 19.66 3.76 14.92
N ASN A 104 20.08 4.22 13.73
CA ASN A 104 21.48 4.46 13.35
C ASN A 104 22.35 3.20 13.46
N THR A 105 21.76 2.05 13.14
CA THR A 105 22.42 0.76 13.01
C THR A 105 22.40 0.30 11.55
N GLY A 106 23.28 -0.62 11.17
CA GLY A 106 23.36 -1.13 9.79
C GLY A 106 23.96 -0.15 8.76
N ASP A 107 23.97 -0.59 7.50
CA ASP A 107 24.66 0.10 6.38
C ASP A 107 23.70 0.64 5.30
N TRP A 108 22.39 0.34 5.42
CA TRP A 108 21.41 0.76 4.44
C TRP A 108 21.02 2.24 4.66
N GLN A 109 20.88 2.98 3.56
CA GLN A 109 20.39 4.36 3.56
C GLN A 109 19.41 4.57 2.40
N PRO A 110 18.41 5.44 2.54
CA PRO A 110 17.50 5.76 1.45
C PRO A 110 18.24 6.46 0.30
N GLU A 111 17.85 6.17 -0.94
CA GLU A 111 18.52 6.69 -2.15
C GLU A 111 18.33 8.21 -2.37
N SER A 112 17.45 8.87 -1.62
CA SER A 112 17.29 10.33 -1.68
C SER A 112 16.98 10.93 -0.30
N GLU A 113 17.65 12.05 0.02
CA GLU A 113 17.30 12.93 1.16
C GLU A 113 15.94 13.62 0.98
N ALA A 114 15.42 13.61 -0.25
CA ALA A 114 14.15 14.22 -0.63
C ALA A 114 12.94 13.33 -0.28
N MET A 115 12.74 13.00 1.00
CA MET A 115 11.43 12.68 1.54
C MET A 115 10.68 13.89 2.19
N PRO A 116 10.82 15.18 1.76
CA PRO A 116 9.97 16.26 2.22
C PRO A 116 8.98 16.72 1.14
N ASN A 117 7.72 16.90 1.52
CA ASN A 117 6.72 17.75 0.84
C ASN A 117 6.44 17.48 -0.65
N LYS A 118 5.59 16.49 -0.91
CA LYS A 118 4.31 16.56 -1.68
C LYS A 118 4.03 15.17 -2.22
N SER A 119 3.00 14.54 -1.66
CA SER A 119 2.33 13.38 -2.22
C SER A 119 3.27 12.27 -2.67
N VAL A 120 3.94 11.60 -1.72
CA VAL A 120 4.47 10.27 -1.98
C VAL A 120 3.28 9.33 -2.03
N CYS A 121 2.78 9.14 -3.24
CA CYS A 121 2.14 7.91 -3.61
C CYS A 121 2.84 7.43 -4.89
#